data_AF-A0A954TIJ1-F1
#
_entry.id   AF-A0A954TIJ1-F1
#
_cell.length_a   1.000
_cell.length_b   1.000
_cell.length_c   1.000
_cell.angle_alpha   90.00
_cell.angle_beta   90.00
_cell.angle_gamma   90.00
#
_symmetry.space_group_name_H-M   'P 1'
#
loop_
_entity.id
_entity.type
_entity.pdbx_description
1 polymer ?
#
loop_
_entity_poly.entity_id
_entity_poly.type
_entity_poly.pdbx_seq_one_letter_code
_entity_poly.pdbx_strand_id
1 'polypeptide(L)'
;MKSALTLLAIAIVAGPLTAQETAPKVLFDERFPNLDSQATGQWWNRTPAGRNQTILDMNVPRDEVVAFAIYTHENHVLKLSAQLFPLKPDEPRIARLEFLKDGQYQEVAKSEVHYPGWDAHF
;
A
#
# COMPACT_ATOMS: atom_id res chain seq x y z
N MET A 1 -31.66 35.50 -35.18
CA MET A 1 -30.42 34.70 -35.31
C MET A 1 -30.43 33.67 -34.19
N LYS A 2 -30.52 32.38 -34.54
CA LYS A 2 -30.69 31.28 -33.57
C LYS A 2 -29.30 30.81 -33.14
N SER A 3 -28.90 31.08 -31.91
CA SER A 3 -27.65 30.57 -31.35
C SER A 3 -27.88 29.12 -30.89
N ALA A 4 -27.25 28.17 -31.57
CA ALA A 4 -27.25 26.76 -31.20
C ALA A 4 -26.25 26.55 -30.05
N LEU A 5 -26.75 26.04 -28.92
CA LEU A 5 -25.96 25.63 -27.77
C LEU A 5 -25.39 24.23 -28.07
N THR A 6 -24.10 24.14 -28.40
CA THR A 6 -23.43 22.85 -28.61
C THR A 6 -23.03 22.27 -27.25
N LEU A 7 -23.73 21.24 -26.79
CA LEU A 7 -23.29 20.43 -25.65
C LEU A 7 -22.08 19.58 -26.08
N LEU A 8 -20.92 19.85 -25.47
CA LEU A 8 -19.76 18.98 -25.56
C LEU A 8 -19.89 17.89 -24.49
N ALA A 9 -20.22 16.66 -24.90
CA ALA A 9 -20.21 15.50 -24.03
C ALA A 9 -18.76 15.02 -23.84
N ILE A 10 -18.18 15.24 -22.67
CA ILE A 10 -16.91 14.63 -22.27
C ILE A 10 -17.22 13.21 -21.79
N ALA A 11 -16.91 12.21 -22.60
CA ALA A 11 -16.95 10.82 -22.18
C ALA A 11 -15.73 10.53 -21.30
N ILE A 12 -15.95 10.40 -19.99
CA ILE A 12 -14.93 9.90 -19.06
C ILE A 12 -14.84 8.39 -19.26
N VAL A 13 -13.84 7.94 -20.00
CA VAL A 13 -13.50 6.51 -20.10
C VAL A 13 -12.84 6.11 -18.79
N ALA A 14 -13.62 5.50 -17.88
CA ALA A 14 -13.10 4.83 -16.71
C ALA A 14 -12.48 3.50 -17.13
N GLY A 15 -11.24 3.55 -17.63
CA GLY A 15 -10.42 2.35 -17.76
C GLY A 15 -9.95 1.89 -16.37
N PRO A 16 -9.76 0.58 -16.14
CA PRO A 16 -9.16 0.12 -14.89
C PRO A 16 -7.74 0.68 -14.80
N LEU A 17 -7.50 1.53 -13.79
CA LEU A 17 -6.16 1.92 -13.36
C LEU A 17 -5.51 0.69 -12.70
N THR A 18 -5.03 -0.25 -13.50
CA THR A 18 -4.11 -1.26 -12.99
C THR A 18 -2.77 -0.57 -12.77
N ALA A 19 -2.49 -0.19 -11.52
CA ALA A 19 -1.18 0.24 -11.09
C ALA A 19 -0.22 -0.95 -11.25
N GLN A 20 0.49 -1.01 -12.37
CA GLN A 20 1.46 -2.07 -12.60
C GLN A 20 2.71 -1.76 -11.77
N GLU A 21 2.92 -2.58 -10.74
CA GLU A 21 4.06 -2.49 -9.84
C GLU A 21 5.38 -2.56 -10.64
N THR A 22 6.09 -1.44 -10.71
CA THR A 22 7.45 -1.38 -11.24
C THR A 22 8.42 -1.60 -10.08
N ALA A 23 8.37 -2.80 -9.48
CA ALA A 23 9.38 -3.17 -8.49
C ALA A 23 10.77 -3.08 -9.17
N PRO A 24 11.77 -2.42 -8.56
CA PRO A 24 13.12 -2.34 -9.10
C PRO A 24 13.66 -3.74 -9.47
N LYS A 25 14.37 -3.82 -10.60
CA LYS A 25 14.96 -5.08 -11.10
C LYS A 25 15.93 -5.71 -10.08
N VAL A 26 16.49 -4.90 -9.17
CA VAL A 26 17.36 -5.30 -8.07
C VAL A 26 16.94 -4.53 -6.82
N LEU A 27 16.48 -5.24 -5.78
CA LEU A 27 16.02 -4.65 -4.52
C LEU A 27 17.11 -4.63 -3.46
N PHE A 28 18.02 -5.60 -3.50
CA PHE A 28 19.07 -5.80 -2.51
C PHE A 28 20.40 -6.01 -3.23
N ASP A 29 21.49 -5.88 -2.48
CA ASP A 29 22.85 -6.19 -2.93
C ASP A 29 22.93 -7.62 -3.50
N GLU A 30 23.79 -7.81 -4.51
CA GLU A 30 23.98 -9.11 -5.19
C GLU A 30 24.39 -10.24 -4.24
N ARG A 31 24.98 -9.92 -3.09
CA ARG A 31 25.33 -10.89 -2.04
C ARG A 31 24.09 -11.44 -1.32
N PHE A 32 23.01 -10.66 -1.27
CA PHE A 32 21.78 -11.00 -0.55
C PHE A 32 20.53 -10.69 -1.38
N PRO A 33 20.37 -11.30 -2.58
CA PRO A 33 19.28 -10.97 -3.48
C PRO A 33 17.89 -11.31 -2.92
N ASN A 34 17.83 -12.10 -1.85
CA ASN A 34 16.60 -12.59 -1.20
C ASN A 34 16.52 -12.21 0.30
N LEU A 35 17.19 -11.13 0.75
CA LEU A 35 17.29 -10.78 2.19
C LEU A 35 15.93 -10.68 2.90
N ASP A 36 14.90 -10.17 2.22
CA ASP A 36 13.54 -10.02 2.75
C ASP A 36 12.50 -10.75 1.88
N SER A 37 12.75 -12.04 1.62
CA SER A 37 11.87 -12.86 0.77
C SER A 37 10.47 -13.08 1.34
N GLN A 38 10.18 -12.68 2.57
CA GLN A 38 8.84 -12.83 3.15
C GLN A 38 7.94 -11.63 2.85
N ALA A 39 8.51 -10.50 2.44
CA ALA A 39 7.78 -9.27 2.16
C ALA A 39 8.11 -8.66 0.78
N THR A 40 9.05 -9.22 0.01
CA THR A 40 9.46 -8.67 -1.30
C THR A 40 9.26 -9.64 -2.47
N GLY A 41 9.07 -9.09 -3.67
CA GLY A 41 8.75 -9.85 -4.87
C GLY A 41 7.40 -10.55 -4.77
N GLN A 42 7.26 -11.72 -5.41
CA GLN A 42 6.03 -12.52 -5.35
C GLN A 42 5.92 -13.33 -4.05
N TRP A 43 5.99 -12.66 -2.90
CA TRP A 43 5.99 -13.29 -1.58
C TRP A 43 4.71 -14.13 -1.34
N TRP A 44 3.58 -13.73 -1.92
CA TRP A 44 2.29 -14.44 -1.81
C TRP A 44 2.25 -15.80 -2.53
N ASN A 45 3.19 -16.06 -3.46
CA ASN A 45 3.31 -17.33 -4.17
C ASN A 45 4.31 -18.29 -3.50
N ARG A 46 4.96 -17.86 -2.40
CA ARG A 46 5.97 -18.68 -1.74
C ARG A 46 5.30 -19.74 -0.89
N THR A 47 5.61 -20.99 -1.19
CA THR A 47 5.24 -22.15 -0.37
C THR A 47 6.40 -22.51 0.56
N PRO A 48 6.14 -22.96 1.80
CA PRO A 48 7.18 -23.47 2.68
C PRO A 48 7.98 -24.59 2.00
N ALA A 49 9.30 -24.40 1.86
CA ALA A 49 10.16 -25.35 1.16
C ALA A 49 10.70 -26.43 2.12
N GLY A 50 10.01 -27.57 2.17
CA GLY A 50 10.53 -28.82 2.74
C GLY A 50 10.47 -28.94 4.28
N ARG A 51 10.75 -30.16 4.77
CA ARG A 51 10.53 -30.59 6.18
C ARG A 51 11.32 -29.82 7.26
N ASN A 52 12.31 -29.01 6.89
CA ASN A 52 13.23 -28.35 7.83
C ASN A 52 13.29 -26.81 7.68
N GLN A 53 12.40 -26.19 6.89
CA GLN A 53 12.30 -24.73 6.83
C GLN A 53 10.99 -24.27 7.44
N THR A 54 11.05 -23.74 8.66
CA THR A 54 9.93 -23.06 9.32
C THR A 54 9.73 -21.68 8.68
N ILE A 55 9.36 -21.66 7.41
CA ILE A 55 8.92 -20.42 6.77
C ILE A 55 7.46 -20.23 7.17
N LEU A 56 7.17 -19.15 7.89
CA LEU A 56 5.80 -18.75 8.19
C LEU A 56 5.08 -18.42 6.88
N ASP A 57 3.89 -18.98 6.68
CA ASP A 57 3.06 -18.58 5.55
C ASP A 57 2.56 -17.15 5.77
N MET A 58 3.00 -16.23 4.91
CA MET A 58 2.60 -14.82 4.96
C MET A 58 1.33 -14.57 4.13
N ASN A 59 0.88 -15.52 3.31
CA ASN A 59 -0.31 -15.36 2.47
C ASN A 59 -1.59 -15.67 3.25
N VAL A 60 -1.83 -14.88 4.30
CA VAL A 60 -3.02 -14.96 5.16
C VAL A 60 -4.21 -14.15 4.57
N PRO A 61 -5.45 -14.40 5.00
CA PRO A 61 -6.60 -13.56 4.66
C PRO A 61 -6.36 -12.07 4.96
N ARG A 62 -6.84 -11.17 4.09
CA ARG A 62 -6.59 -9.71 4.21
C ARG A 62 -7.31 -9.06 5.39
N ASP A 63 -8.30 -9.74 5.96
CA ASP A 63 -9.00 -9.37 7.19
C ASP A 63 -8.30 -9.87 8.47
N GLU A 64 -7.25 -10.68 8.35
CA GLU A 64 -6.44 -11.19 9.47
C GLU A 64 -5.05 -10.53 9.55
N VAL A 65 -4.74 -9.57 8.68
CA VAL A 65 -3.46 -8.85 8.72
C VAL A 65 -3.46 -7.75 9.77
N VAL A 66 -2.27 -7.45 10.31
CA VAL A 66 -2.07 -6.37 11.28
C VAL A 66 -1.03 -5.41 10.75
N ALA A 67 -1.27 -4.11 10.94
CA ALA A 67 -0.28 -3.05 10.77
C ALA A 67 0.03 -2.42 12.14
N PHE A 68 1.24 -1.89 12.28
CA PHE A 68 1.66 -1.17 13.48
C PHE A 68 1.86 0.30 13.14
N ALA A 69 1.48 1.19 14.05
CA ALA A 69 1.80 2.61 13.91
C ALA A 69 2.38 3.13 15.22
N ILE A 70 3.44 3.92 15.11
CA ILE A 70 4.00 4.70 16.20
C ILE A 70 3.79 6.17 15.90
N TYR A 71 3.44 6.93 16.93
CA TYR A 71 3.25 8.36 16.80
C TYR A 71 3.90 9.13 17.93
N THR A 72 4.23 10.38 17.62
CA THR A 72 4.58 11.39 18.61
C THR A 72 3.72 12.62 18.36
N HIS A 73 3.48 13.39 19.41
CA HIS A 73 2.75 14.64 19.32
C HIS A 73 3.54 15.74 20.03
N GLU A 74 3.80 16.82 19.32
CA GLU A 74 4.56 17.96 19.82
C GLU A 74 4.07 19.24 19.13
N ASN A 75 3.86 20.32 19.88
CA ASN A 75 3.48 21.64 19.35
C ASN A 75 2.29 21.58 18.37
N HIS A 76 1.26 20.81 18.72
CA HIS A 76 0.05 20.63 17.91
C HIS A 76 0.26 19.91 16.57
N VAL A 77 1.41 19.24 16.40
CA VAL A 77 1.72 18.42 15.23
C VAL A 77 1.75 16.95 15.66
N LEU A 78 0.92 16.13 15.01
CA LEU A 78 1.01 14.67 15.06
C LEU A 78 2.03 14.23 14.01
N LYS A 79 3.03 13.43 14.43
CA LYS A 79 3.97 12.77 13.53
C LYS A 79 3.74 11.26 13.67
N LEU A 80 3.38 10.57 12.61
CA LEU A 80 3.01 9.16 12.64
C LEU A 80 3.77 8.39 11.58
N SER A 81 4.28 7.22 11.96
CA SER A 81 4.87 6.26 11.03
C SER A 81 4.15 4.93 11.18
N ALA A 82 3.64 4.40 10.08
CA ALA A 82 2.94 3.14 10.01
C ALA A 82 3.78 2.11 9.26
N GLN A 83 3.91 0.92 9.83
CA GLN A 83 4.43 -0.27 9.20
C GLN A 83 3.25 -1.16 8.82
N LEU A 84 3.00 -1.31 7.53
CA LEU A 84 1.94 -2.13 6.97
C LEU A 84 2.41 -3.57 6.82
N PHE A 85 1.43 -4.48 6.76
CA PHE A 85 1.64 -5.83 6.25
C PHE A 85 1.94 -5.77 4.74
N PRO A 86 2.78 -6.67 4.18
CA PRO A 86 3.10 -6.67 2.75
C PRO A 86 1.84 -6.67 1.87
N LEU A 87 1.82 -5.78 0.88
CA LEU A 87 0.69 -5.62 -0.02
C LEU A 87 0.86 -6.49 -1.29
N LYS A 88 -0.26 -6.97 -1.81
CA LYS A 88 -0.41 -7.63 -3.12
C LYS A 88 -0.39 -6.58 -4.24
N PRO A 89 -0.15 -6.97 -5.51
CA PRO A 89 0.00 -6.02 -6.62
C PRO A 89 -1.24 -5.15 -6.89
N ASP A 90 -2.43 -5.67 -6.60
CA ASP A 90 -3.72 -5.02 -6.83
C ASP A 90 -4.19 -4.14 -5.66
N GLU A 91 -3.48 -4.17 -4.54
CA GLU A 91 -3.83 -3.36 -3.36
C GLU A 91 -3.35 -1.90 -3.52
N PRO A 92 -4.13 -0.90 -3.04
CA PRO A 92 -3.73 0.50 -3.16
C PRO A 92 -2.38 0.81 -2.52
N ARG A 93 -1.52 1.57 -3.23
CA ARG A 93 -0.23 2.05 -2.72
C ARG A 93 -0.31 3.43 -2.05
N ILE A 94 -1.50 3.77 -1.56
CA ILE A 94 -1.78 5.01 -0.84
C ILE A 94 -2.43 4.64 0.49
N ALA A 95 -1.78 5.01 1.60
CA ALA A 95 -2.36 4.94 2.93
C ALA A 95 -3.16 6.22 3.23
N ARG A 96 -4.27 6.09 3.95
CA ARG A 96 -5.14 7.20 4.35
C ARG A 96 -5.15 7.29 5.87
N LEU A 97 -4.89 8.46 6.41
CA LEU A 97 -5.08 8.75 7.83
C LEU A 97 -6.47 9.34 8.01
N GLU A 98 -7.29 8.70 8.82
CA GLU A 98 -8.66 9.12 9.11
C GLU A 98 -8.85 9.32 10.61
N PHE A 99 -9.58 10.37 10.98
CA PHE A 99 -10.02 10.60 12.35
C PHE A 99 -11.51 10.38 12.46
N LEU A 100 -11.93 9.65 13.50
CA LEU A 100 -13.34 9.54 13.86
C LEU A 100 -13.79 10.83 14.54
N LYS A 101 -14.64 11.61 13.87
CA LYS A 101 -15.24 12.84 14.39
C LYS A 101 -16.74 12.78 14.21
N ASP A 102 -17.49 13.08 15.27
CA ASP A 102 -18.95 13.09 15.24
C ASP A 102 -19.56 11.79 14.68
N GLY A 103 -18.93 10.65 14.98
CA GLY A 103 -19.36 9.33 14.52
C GLY A 103 -19.06 9.02 13.04
N GLN A 104 -18.30 9.87 12.34
CA GLN A 104 -17.90 9.68 10.95
C GLN A 104 -16.37 9.68 10.82
N TYR A 105 -15.83 8.79 10.00
CA TYR A 105 -14.41 8.83 9.64
C TYR A 105 -14.18 9.95 8.62
N GLN A 106 -13.27 10.87 8.96
CA GLN A 106 -12.84 11.95 8.08
C GLN A 106 -11.38 11.74 7.71
N GLU A 107 -11.09 11.62 6.42
CA GLU A 107 -9.71 11.64 5.90
C GLU A 107 -9.05 13.00 6.17
N VAL A 108 -7.86 12.95 6.77
CA VAL A 108 -7.08 14.15 7.13
C VAL A 108 -5.73 14.21 6.43
N ALA A 109 -5.21 13.07 5.95
CA ALA A 109 -3.98 13.02 5.17
C ALA A 109 -3.91 11.72 4.33
N LYS A 110 -3.06 11.76 3.31
CA LYS A 110 -2.69 10.62 2.47
C LYS A 110 -1.17 10.55 2.36
N SER A 111 -0.65 9.34 2.27
CA SER A 111 0.78 9.09 2.07
C SER A 111 0.97 7.91 1.13
N GLU A 112 2.04 7.93 0.33
CA GLU A 112 2.43 6.77 -0.45
C GLU A 112 2.90 5.65 0.49
N VAL A 113 2.65 4.40 0.10
CA VAL A 113 3.22 3.24 0.78
C VAL A 113 4.56 2.92 0.12
N HIS A 114 5.63 2.98 0.89
CA HIS A 114 6.99 2.80 0.40
C HIS A 114 7.37 1.32 0.30
N TYR A 115 8.06 0.97 -0.78
CA TYR A 115 8.55 -0.38 -1.06
C TYR A 115 10.04 -0.34 -1.47
N PRO A 116 10.88 -1.28 -0.98
CA PRO A 116 10.61 -2.29 0.05
C PRO A 116 10.48 -1.66 1.44
N GLY A 117 9.87 -2.37 2.38
CA GLY A 117 9.65 -1.87 3.75
C GLY A 117 8.18 -1.88 4.12
N TRP A 118 7.28 -1.47 3.22
CA TRP A 118 5.83 -1.37 3.46
C TRP A 118 5.46 -0.36 4.56
N ASP A 119 6.10 0.80 4.55
CA ASP A 119 5.83 1.87 5.51
C ASP A 119 5.11 3.06 4.87
N ALA A 120 4.49 3.88 5.71
CA ALA A 120 3.89 5.16 5.35
C ALA A 120 4.08 6.17 6.47
N HIS A 121 4.33 7.43 6.09
CA HIS A 121 4.59 8.52 7.03
C HIS A 121 3.56 9.63 6.91
N PHE A 122 3.14 10.19 8.04
CA PHE A 122 2.15 11.27 8.17
C PHE A 122 2.63 12.36 9.13
#